data_AF-A0A2V7VNG1-F1
#
_entry.id   AF-A0A2V7VNG1-F1
#
_cell.length_a   1.000
_cell.length_b   1.000
_cell.length_c   1.000
_cell.angle_alpha   90.00
_cell.angle_beta   90.00
_cell.angle_gamma   90.00
#
_symmetry.space_group_name_H-M   'P 1'
#
loop_
_entity.id
_entity.type
_entity.pdbx_description
1 polymer ?
#
loop_
_entity_poly.entity_id
_entity_poly.type
_entity_poly.pdbx_seq_one_letter_code
_entity_poly.pdbx_strand_id
1 'polypeptide(L)'
;MLSSLLALSLWACTTITEDLPSRKDPTPTGPGAIPVVVVPVPVPNAPTPTPAATPTPTPTATPTPATAPTPAAESCPLSPGPGAGTDCPFEQPSFLKQVEAALDAVVQENPQWFDLNDTRGGCVNCYFVKKPDQYVNRVAELITKNGICGHYDGEELAVKNTNAFNDQYDIYTSDGYIRRQYGSYRSTCKPAWF
;
A
#
# COMPACT_ATOMS: atom_id res chain seq x y z
N MET A 1 1.00 35.59 48.68
CA MET A 1 0.86 36.61 47.62
C MET A 1 2.24 36.90 47.05
N LEU A 2 2.54 36.46 45.83
CA LEU A 2 3.51 37.11 44.96
C LEU A 2 3.28 36.60 43.53
N SER A 3 2.84 37.53 42.68
CA SER A 3 2.58 37.35 41.26
C SER A 3 3.87 37.06 40.49
N SER A 4 3.77 36.29 39.41
CA SER A 4 4.68 36.43 38.27
C SER A 4 3.90 36.18 36.98
N LEU A 5 3.71 37.28 36.26
CA LEU A 5 3.27 37.31 34.87
C LEU A 5 4.32 36.62 34.00
N LEU A 6 3.89 35.78 33.06
CA LEU A 6 4.72 35.44 31.91
C LEU A 6 3.91 35.56 30.61
N ALA A 7 4.57 36.16 29.63
CA ALA A 7 4.02 36.87 28.49
C ALA A 7 3.33 35.97 27.46
N LEU A 8 2.18 36.45 26.98
CA LEU A 8 1.46 35.96 25.82
C LEU A 8 2.24 36.37 24.55
N SER A 9 2.83 35.42 23.83
CA SER A 9 3.42 35.66 22.52
C SER A 9 2.38 35.37 21.43
N LEU A 10 1.81 36.45 20.89
CA LEU A 10 0.94 36.44 19.73
C LEU A 10 1.78 36.12 18.48
N TRP A 11 1.64 34.90 17.95
CA TRP A 11 2.10 34.58 16.61
C TRP A 11 1.08 35.07 15.60
N ALA A 12 1.47 36.06 14.80
CA ALA A 12 0.68 36.58 13.69
C ALA A 12 0.64 35.54 12.56
N CYS A 13 -0.57 35.18 12.11
CA CYS A 13 -0.76 34.41 10.89
C CYS A 13 -0.38 35.29 9.68
N THR A 14 0.71 34.97 9.00
CA THR A 14 0.98 35.52 7.67
C THR A 14 0.22 34.69 6.63
N THR A 15 -0.82 35.28 6.06
CA THR A 15 -1.56 34.72 4.93
C THR A 15 -0.65 34.68 3.70
N ILE A 16 -0.30 33.49 3.22
CA ILE A 16 0.38 33.30 1.94
C ILE A 16 -0.71 33.36 0.86
N THR A 17 -0.78 34.45 0.12
CA THR A 17 -1.45 34.49 -1.19
C THR A 17 -0.49 33.88 -2.22
N GLU A 18 -0.73 32.62 -2.60
CA GLU A 18 -0.05 32.05 -3.77
C GLU A 18 -0.64 32.66 -5.04
N ASP A 19 0.18 33.49 -5.70
CA ASP A 19 -0.08 34.03 -7.03
C ASP A 19 0.26 32.92 -8.05
N LEU A 20 -0.76 32.27 -8.62
CA LEU A 20 -0.56 31.29 -9.70
C LEU A 20 -0.18 32.03 -11.00
N PRO A 21 0.98 31.74 -11.63
CA PRO A 21 1.29 32.29 -12.93
C PRO A 21 0.30 31.75 -13.98
N SER A 22 -0.36 32.68 -14.69
CA SER A 22 -1.23 32.38 -15.82
C SER A 22 -0.47 31.63 -16.91
N ARG A 23 -0.95 30.43 -17.24
CA ARG A 23 -0.51 29.62 -18.37
C ARG A 23 -0.90 30.33 -19.67
N LYS A 24 0.08 30.67 -20.51
CA LYS A 24 -0.18 31.10 -21.90
C LYS A 24 -0.60 29.88 -22.71
N ASP A 25 -1.82 29.87 -23.22
CA ASP A 25 -2.27 28.88 -24.19
C ASP A 25 -1.52 29.07 -25.52
N PRO A 26 -0.96 28.01 -26.13
CA PRO A 26 -0.39 28.10 -27.46
C PRO A 26 -1.49 28.17 -28.52
N THR A 27 -1.35 29.14 -29.42
CA THR A 27 -2.20 29.41 -30.57
C THR A 27 -2.29 28.19 -31.51
N PRO A 28 -3.48 27.80 -31.99
CA PRO A 28 -3.61 26.73 -32.98
C PRO A 28 -3.05 27.21 -34.33
N THR A 29 -2.02 26.54 -34.84
CA THR A 29 -1.52 26.78 -36.20
C THR A 29 -2.30 25.90 -37.16
N GLY A 30 -2.98 26.52 -38.14
CA GLY A 30 -3.84 25.85 -39.10
C GLY A 30 -3.09 24.95 -40.09
N PRO A 31 -3.81 24.06 -40.80
CA PRO A 31 -3.22 23.09 -41.71
C PRO A 31 -2.71 23.75 -43.00
N GLY A 32 -1.42 23.56 -43.28
CA GLY A 32 -0.80 23.93 -44.56
C GLY A 32 -1.20 22.98 -45.69
N ALA A 33 -1.31 23.53 -46.90
CA ALA A 33 -1.67 22.80 -48.12
C ALA A 33 -0.55 21.85 -48.57
N ILE A 34 -0.93 20.62 -48.92
CA ILE A 34 -0.04 19.57 -49.40
C ILE A 34 0.07 19.67 -50.94
N PRO A 35 1.27 19.77 -51.54
CA PRO A 35 1.40 19.75 -53.00
C PRO A 35 1.27 18.34 -53.56
N VAL A 36 0.39 18.18 -54.56
CA VAL A 36 0.20 16.94 -55.32
C VAL A 36 1.27 16.82 -56.40
N VAL A 37 2.12 15.80 -56.29
CA VAL A 37 3.14 15.44 -57.29
C VAL A 37 2.60 14.27 -58.12
N VAL A 38 2.40 14.50 -59.42
CA VAL A 38 1.96 13.46 -60.37
C VAL A 38 3.20 12.75 -60.93
N VAL A 39 3.35 11.47 -60.58
CA VAL A 39 4.42 10.58 -61.08
C VAL A 39 3.86 9.74 -62.26
N PRO A 40 4.55 9.63 -63.40
CA PRO A 40 4.10 8.80 -64.50
C PRO A 40 4.24 7.30 -64.17
N VAL A 41 3.20 6.54 -64.51
CA VAL A 41 3.07 5.09 -64.30
C VAL A 41 3.82 4.31 -65.39
N PRO A 42 4.80 3.45 -65.05
CA PRO A 42 5.39 2.52 -66.00
C PRO A 42 4.52 1.27 -66.22
N VAL A 43 4.56 0.81 -67.47
CA VAL A 43 3.83 -0.34 -68.04
C VAL A 43 4.24 -1.66 -67.36
N PRO A 44 3.31 -2.62 -67.08
CA PRO A 44 3.68 -3.85 -66.38
C PRO A 44 4.33 -4.87 -67.31
N ASN A 45 5.53 -5.31 -66.97
CA ASN A 45 6.12 -6.53 -67.52
C ASN A 45 5.61 -7.77 -66.76
N ALA A 46 5.51 -8.89 -67.49
CA ALA A 46 4.99 -10.16 -67.00
C ALA A 46 5.70 -10.67 -65.73
N PRO A 47 4.98 -11.23 -64.74
CA PRO A 47 5.56 -11.70 -63.50
C PRO A 47 6.41 -12.95 -63.72
N THR A 48 7.66 -12.90 -63.25
CA THR A 48 8.50 -14.08 -63.03
C THR A 48 7.98 -14.81 -61.79
N PRO A 49 7.92 -16.16 -61.76
CA PRO A 49 7.45 -16.89 -60.58
C PRO A 49 8.40 -16.66 -59.40
N THR A 50 7.88 -16.01 -58.36
CA THR A 50 8.55 -15.82 -57.07
C THR A 50 8.65 -17.15 -56.32
N PRO A 51 9.83 -17.54 -55.80
CA PRO A 51 9.95 -18.73 -54.95
C PRO A 51 9.07 -18.62 -53.71
N ALA A 52 8.38 -19.72 -53.37
CA ALA A 52 7.53 -19.80 -52.19
C ALA A 52 8.34 -19.51 -50.91
N ALA A 53 7.84 -18.61 -50.06
CA ALA A 53 8.45 -18.28 -48.78
C ALA A 53 8.45 -19.51 -47.86
N THR A 54 9.62 -19.85 -47.33
CA THR A 54 9.77 -20.86 -46.27
C THR A 54 9.08 -20.36 -45.00
N PRO A 55 8.27 -21.19 -44.31
CA PRO A 55 7.60 -20.77 -43.08
C PRO A 55 8.62 -20.49 -41.99
N THR A 56 8.57 -19.27 -41.44
CA THR A 56 9.31 -18.88 -40.23
C THR A 56 8.83 -19.73 -39.05
N PRO A 57 9.72 -20.39 -38.29
CA PRO A 57 9.31 -21.15 -37.12
C PRO A 57 8.68 -20.23 -36.06
N THR A 58 7.48 -20.57 -35.61
CA THR A 58 6.79 -19.91 -34.50
C THR A 58 7.65 -20.03 -33.23
N PRO A 59 7.96 -18.94 -32.52
CA PRO A 59 8.70 -19.01 -31.27
C PRO A 59 7.93 -19.87 -30.26
N THR A 60 8.60 -20.90 -29.74
CA THR A 60 8.10 -21.72 -28.64
C THR A 60 7.93 -20.83 -27.41
N ALA A 61 6.74 -20.87 -26.79
CA ALA A 61 6.48 -20.15 -25.55
C ALA A 61 7.47 -20.62 -24.47
N THR A 62 8.22 -19.69 -23.90
CA THR A 62 9.03 -19.93 -22.70
C THR A 62 8.09 -20.37 -21.58
N PRO A 63 8.35 -21.49 -20.89
CA PRO A 63 7.51 -21.92 -19.78
C PRO A 63 7.57 -20.85 -18.67
N THR A 64 6.41 -20.35 -18.26
CA THR A 64 6.27 -19.52 -17.06
C THR A 64 6.91 -20.27 -15.88
N PRO A 65 7.84 -19.66 -15.14
CA PRO A 65 8.39 -20.27 -13.92
C PRO A 65 7.25 -20.69 -13.00
N ALA A 66 7.25 -21.96 -12.58
CA ALA A 66 6.30 -22.45 -11.60
C ALA A 66 6.45 -21.62 -10.32
N THR A 67 5.34 -21.05 -9.85
CA THR A 67 5.30 -20.34 -8.58
C THR A 67 5.83 -21.26 -7.49
N ALA A 68 6.86 -20.82 -6.76
CA ALA A 68 7.36 -21.56 -5.61
C ALA A 68 6.19 -21.84 -4.65
N PRO A 69 6.12 -23.04 -4.05
CA PRO A 69 5.08 -23.34 -3.08
C PRO A 69 5.16 -22.31 -1.95
N THR A 70 4.06 -21.60 -1.72
CA THR A 70 3.91 -20.73 -0.56
C THR A 70 4.19 -21.58 0.68
N PRO A 71 5.17 -21.23 1.54
CA PRO A 71 5.36 -21.92 2.80
C PRO A 71 4.04 -21.96 3.55
N ALA A 72 3.65 -23.13 4.07
CA ALA A 72 2.48 -23.27 4.91
C ALA A 72 2.54 -22.18 5.98
N ALA A 73 1.42 -21.47 6.19
CA ALA A 73 1.35 -20.46 7.22
C ALA A 73 1.70 -21.12 8.56
N GLU A 74 2.82 -20.72 9.15
CA GLU A 74 3.15 -21.11 10.50
C GLU A 74 2.02 -20.59 11.40
N SER A 75 1.35 -21.50 12.10
CA SER A 75 0.36 -21.13 13.10
C SER A 75 1.06 -20.61 14.34
N CYS A 76 0.43 -19.66 15.05
CA CYS A 76 0.92 -19.18 16.35
C CYS A 76 1.24 -20.37 17.28
N PRO A 77 2.47 -20.48 17.83
CA PRO A 77 2.85 -21.62 18.66
C PRO A 77 2.25 -21.58 20.08
N LEU A 78 1.61 -20.46 20.45
CA LEU A 78 0.99 -20.28 21.76
C LEU A 78 -0.48 -20.70 21.71
N SER A 79 -0.93 -21.41 22.74
CA SER A 79 -2.37 -21.61 22.98
C SER A 79 -3.08 -20.27 23.16
N PRO A 80 -4.40 -20.23 22.94
CA PRO A 80 -5.21 -19.08 23.30
C PRO A 80 -4.97 -18.59 24.72
N GLY A 81 -4.92 -17.29 24.90
CA GLY A 81 -4.81 -16.65 26.21
C GLY A 81 -6.11 -16.70 27.01
N PRO A 82 -6.06 -16.56 28.34
CA PRO A 82 -7.24 -16.67 29.21
C PRO A 82 -7.99 -15.34 29.40
N GLY A 83 -7.55 -14.24 28.77
CA GLY A 83 -8.13 -12.91 28.93
C GLY A 83 -9.50 -12.76 28.27
N ALA A 84 -10.31 -11.84 28.79
CA ALA A 84 -11.65 -11.57 28.25
C ALA A 84 -11.65 -10.69 26.99
N GLY A 85 -10.56 -9.94 26.75
CA GLY A 85 -10.47 -8.99 25.63
C GLY A 85 -11.25 -7.69 25.82
N THR A 86 -11.82 -7.46 27.01
CA THR A 86 -12.61 -6.26 27.33
C THR A 86 -11.89 -5.39 28.36
N ASP A 87 -12.20 -4.09 28.38
CA ASP A 87 -11.70 -3.10 29.35
C ASP A 87 -10.16 -3.01 29.40
N CYS A 88 -9.50 -3.24 28.26
CA CYS A 88 -8.04 -3.20 28.16
C CYS A 88 -7.54 -1.74 28.23
N PRO A 89 -6.59 -1.42 29.12
CA PRO A 89 -6.07 -0.06 29.24
C PRO A 89 -5.25 0.37 28.03
N PHE A 90 -5.23 1.68 27.77
CA PHE A 90 -4.29 2.31 26.84
C PHE A 90 -2.93 2.47 27.53
N GLU A 91 -1.93 1.70 27.12
CA GLU A 91 -0.56 1.71 27.66
C GLU A 91 0.45 2.14 26.58
N GLN A 92 1.65 1.56 26.58
CA GLN A 92 2.66 1.72 25.53
C GLN A 92 2.71 0.46 24.69
N PRO A 93 2.79 0.58 23.34
CA PRO A 93 2.87 -0.58 22.49
C PRO A 93 4.21 -1.29 22.64
N SER A 94 4.16 -2.60 22.88
CA SER A 94 5.32 -3.50 22.94
C SER A 94 5.73 -4.01 21.55
N PHE A 95 4.77 -4.08 20.61
CA PHE A 95 4.97 -4.71 19.29
C PHE A 95 4.89 -3.75 18.10
N LEU A 96 4.84 -2.43 18.33
CA LEU A 96 4.64 -1.44 17.25
C LEU A 96 5.67 -1.57 16.13
N LYS A 97 6.94 -1.81 16.47
CA LYS A 97 8.00 -1.97 15.46
C LYS A 97 7.73 -3.16 14.53
N GLN A 98 7.24 -4.26 15.07
CA GLN A 98 6.96 -5.48 14.32
C GLN A 98 5.69 -5.34 13.50
N VAL A 99 4.69 -4.64 14.01
CA VAL A 99 3.49 -4.26 13.26
C VAL A 99 3.88 -3.39 12.07
N GLU A 100 4.63 -2.30 12.27
CA GLU A 100 5.05 -1.43 11.16
C GLU A 100 5.88 -2.17 10.11
N ALA A 101 6.80 -3.04 10.53
CA ALA A 101 7.57 -3.86 9.60
C ALA A 101 6.68 -4.81 8.78
N ALA A 102 5.64 -5.39 9.40
CA ALA A 102 4.67 -6.21 8.70
C ALA A 102 3.83 -5.38 7.72
N LEU A 103 3.39 -4.16 8.10
CA LEU A 103 2.68 -3.24 7.21
C LEU A 103 3.50 -2.91 5.96
N ASP A 104 4.77 -2.56 6.15
CA ASP A 104 5.69 -2.28 5.05
C ASP A 104 5.89 -3.49 4.14
N ALA A 105 6.06 -4.68 4.73
CA ALA A 105 6.19 -5.91 3.98
C ALA A 105 4.92 -6.25 3.19
N VAL A 106 3.71 -6.08 3.73
CA VAL A 106 2.48 -6.34 2.97
C VAL A 106 2.36 -5.42 1.77
N VAL A 107 2.66 -4.13 1.92
CA VAL A 107 2.66 -3.18 0.80
C VAL A 107 3.70 -3.55 -0.25
N GLN A 108 4.90 -3.93 0.17
CA GLN A 108 5.98 -4.34 -0.73
C GLN A 108 5.67 -5.64 -1.48
N GLU A 109 5.14 -6.65 -0.79
CA GLU A 109 4.82 -7.97 -1.35
C GLU A 109 3.56 -7.94 -2.22
N ASN A 110 2.61 -7.05 -1.91
CA ASN A 110 1.29 -7.01 -2.55
C ASN A 110 0.86 -5.59 -2.94
N PRO A 111 1.65 -4.84 -3.73
CA PRO A 111 1.32 -3.46 -4.10
C PRO A 111 -0.03 -3.35 -4.81
N GLN A 112 -0.47 -4.40 -5.51
CA GLN A 112 -1.77 -4.47 -6.18
C GLN A 112 -2.97 -4.41 -5.23
N TRP A 113 -2.79 -4.63 -3.92
CA TRP A 113 -3.86 -4.51 -2.91
C TRP A 113 -4.12 -3.08 -2.46
N PHE A 114 -3.29 -2.12 -2.88
CA PHE A 114 -3.34 -0.73 -2.45
C PHE A 114 -3.48 0.22 -3.64
N ASP A 115 -4.09 1.38 -3.42
CA ASP A 115 -3.88 2.52 -4.31
C ASP A 115 -2.70 3.33 -3.76
N LEU A 116 -1.53 3.19 -4.39
CA LEU A 116 -0.30 3.83 -3.93
C LEU A 116 -0.25 5.34 -4.24
N ASN A 117 -1.21 5.86 -5.01
CA ASN A 117 -1.35 7.29 -5.30
C ASN A 117 -2.37 7.97 -4.40
N ASP A 118 -3.15 7.21 -3.64
CA ASP A 118 -4.15 7.74 -2.73
C ASP A 118 -3.69 7.56 -1.28
N THR A 119 -3.33 8.67 -0.65
CA THR A 119 -2.79 8.72 0.71
C THR A 119 -3.57 9.69 1.56
N ARG A 120 -3.64 9.42 2.87
CA ARG A 120 -4.45 10.21 3.80
C ARG A 120 -3.61 11.01 4.80
N GLY A 121 -4.07 12.23 5.10
CA GLY A 121 -3.62 12.99 6.28
C GLY A 121 -2.14 13.38 6.26
N GLY A 122 -1.54 13.56 5.08
CA GLY A 122 -0.12 13.89 4.93
C GLY A 122 0.83 12.73 5.21
N CYS A 123 0.31 11.52 5.47
CA CYS A 123 1.11 10.32 5.64
C CYS A 123 1.42 9.69 4.27
N VAL A 124 2.68 9.78 3.84
CA VAL A 124 3.15 9.37 2.50
C VAL A 124 2.98 7.88 2.18
N ASN A 125 2.77 7.04 3.19
CA ASN A 125 2.62 5.59 3.05
C ASN A 125 1.36 5.04 3.75
N CYS A 126 0.38 5.90 4.02
CA CYS A 126 -0.95 5.52 4.49
C CYS A 126 -1.90 5.36 3.30
N TYR A 127 -1.66 4.32 2.51
CA TYR A 127 -2.35 4.07 1.24
C TYR A 127 -3.80 3.64 1.43
N PHE A 128 -4.65 3.94 0.46
CA PHE A 128 -5.99 3.37 0.38
C PHE A 128 -5.90 1.85 0.12
N VAL A 129 -6.67 1.05 0.86
CA VAL A 129 -6.64 -0.42 0.82
C VAL A 129 -7.80 -0.92 -0.04
N LYS A 130 -7.48 -1.47 -1.22
CA LYS A 130 -8.46 -2.03 -2.16
C LYS A 130 -8.91 -3.44 -1.78
N LYS A 131 -8.13 -4.14 -0.94
CA LYS A 131 -8.34 -5.52 -0.50
C LYS A 131 -8.20 -5.65 1.02
N PRO A 132 -9.14 -5.13 1.82
CA PRO A 132 -9.01 -5.01 3.26
C PRO A 132 -8.78 -6.37 3.95
N ASP A 133 -9.61 -7.37 3.65
CA ASP A 133 -9.49 -8.70 4.27
C ASP A 133 -8.14 -9.37 3.98
N GLN A 134 -7.63 -9.21 2.74
CA GLN A 134 -6.32 -9.77 2.37
C GLN A 134 -5.19 -9.05 3.09
N TYR A 135 -5.28 -7.73 3.20
CA TYR A 135 -4.32 -6.90 3.91
C TYR A 135 -4.23 -7.27 5.40
N VAL A 136 -5.33 -7.22 6.14
CA VAL A 136 -5.31 -7.44 7.61
C VAL A 136 -4.87 -8.85 7.98
N ASN A 137 -5.35 -9.86 7.25
CA ASN A 137 -4.94 -11.25 7.48
C ASN A 137 -3.46 -11.46 7.15
N ARG A 138 -2.97 -10.85 6.06
CA ARG A 138 -1.56 -10.96 5.70
C ARG A 138 -0.64 -10.29 6.71
N VAL A 139 -1.06 -9.19 7.33
CA VAL A 139 -0.29 -8.56 8.42
C VAL A 139 -0.16 -9.52 9.60
N ALA A 140 -1.26 -10.14 10.04
CA ALA A 140 -1.24 -11.14 11.12
C ALA A 140 -0.35 -12.36 10.78
N GLU A 141 -0.41 -12.84 9.53
CA GLU A 141 0.46 -13.93 9.05
C GLU A 141 1.95 -13.56 9.10
N LEU A 142 2.33 -12.36 8.64
CA LEU A 142 3.73 -11.93 8.62
C LEU A 142 4.28 -11.74 10.04
N ILE A 143 3.46 -11.26 10.97
CA ILE A 143 3.83 -11.19 12.39
C ILE A 143 4.09 -12.61 12.93
N THR A 144 3.20 -13.55 12.61
CA THR A 144 3.32 -14.97 13.01
C THR A 144 4.57 -15.65 12.48
N LYS A 145 4.91 -15.41 11.21
CA LYS A 145 6.16 -15.90 10.60
C LYS A 145 7.44 -15.36 11.25
N ASN A 146 7.35 -14.26 12.00
CA ASN A 146 8.48 -13.71 12.75
C ASN A 146 8.54 -14.24 14.20
N GLY A 147 7.81 -15.31 14.53
CA GLY A 147 7.79 -15.93 15.85
C GLY A 147 6.96 -15.19 16.91
N ILE A 148 6.12 -14.24 16.49
CA ILE A 148 5.21 -13.47 17.35
C ILE A 148 3.80 -13.79 16.92
N CYS A 149 2.89 -14.12 17.82
CA CYS A 149 1.52 -14.41 17.43
C CYS A 149 0.78 -13.14 17.02
N GLY A 150 0.25 -13.12 15.80
CA GLY A 150 -0.69 -12.11 15.31
C GLY A 150 -2.06 -12.73 15.05
N HIS A 151 -3.13 -12.05 15.44
CA HIS A 151 -4.50 -12.50 15.21
C HIS A 151 -5.39 -11.29 14.88
N TYR A 152 -6.20 -11.40 13.83
CA TYR A 152 -7.19 -10.38 13.49
C TYR A 152 -8.59 -10.90 13.83
N ASP A 153 -9.32 -10.17 14.67
CA ASP A 153 -10.64 -10.57 15.17
C ASP A 153 -11.82 -10.06 14.35
N GLY A 154 -11.55 -9.32 13.28
CA GLY A 154 -12.55 -8.64 12.47
C GLY A 154 -12.61 -7.13 12.70
N GLU A 155 -11.96 -6.62 13.75
CA GLU A 155 -11.87 -5.18 14.04
C GLU A 155 -10.42 -4.77 14.30
N GLU A 156 -9.74 -5.44 15.24
CA GLU A 156 -8.39 -5.13 15.67
C GLU A 156 -7.43 -6.29 15.41
N LEU A 157 -6.17 -5.94 15.19
CA LEU A 157 -5.04 -6.86 15.16
C LEU A 157 -4.47 -6.99 16.57
N ALA A 158 -4.59 -8.17 17.13
CA ALA A 158 -4.03 -8.58 18.40
C ALA A 158 -2.62 -9.16 18.21
N VAL A 159 -1.65 -8.75 19.03
CA VAL A 159 -0.25 -9.21 18.93
C VAL A 159 0.30 -9.61 20.29
N LYS A 160 0.87 -10.82 20.40
CA LYS A 160 1.49 -11.34 21.62
C LYS A 160 2.69 -12.22 21.34
N ASN A 161 3.59 -12.33 22.31
CA ASN A 161 4.66 -13.33 22.33
C ASN A 161 4.64 -14.22 23.58
N THR A 162 3.70 -13.97 24.50
CA THR A 162 3.37 -14.80 25.68
C THR A 162 1.87 -14.65 25.95
N ASN A 163 1.30 -15.46 26.85
CA ASN A 163 -0.09 -15.29 27.29
C ASN A 163 -0.26 -14.28 28.45
N ALA A 164 0.80 -13.59 28.86
CA ALA A 164 0.75 -12.61 29.94
C ALA A 164 0.04 -11.32 29.52
N PHE A 165 0.15 -10.93 28.25
CA PHE A 165 -0.52 -9.77 27.68
C PHE A 165 -0.55 -9.86 26.15
N ASN A 166 -1.43 -9.09 25.53
CA ASN A 166 -1.34 -8.77 24.11
C ASN A 166 -1.61 -7.28 23.88
N ASP A 167 -1.00 -6.72 22.83
CA ASP A 167 -1.37 -5.39 22.35
C ASP A 167 -2.48 -5.51 21.30
N GLN A 168 -3.32 -4.49 21.20
CA GLN A 168 -4.34 -4.31 20.17
C GLN A 168 -3.96 -3.16 19.23
N TYR A 169 -4.11 -3.38 17.93
CA TYR A 169 -3.87 -2.39 16.89
C TYR A 169 -5.04 -2.30 15.92
N ASP A 170 -5.56 -1.11 15.70
CA ASP A 170 -6.41 -0.78 14.57
C ASP A 170 -5.50 -0.32 13.43
N ILE A 171 -5.23 -1.23 12.49
CA ILE A 171 -4.33 -1.01 11.35
C ILE A 171 -5.08 -0.55 10.09
N TYR A 172 -6.39 -0.36 10.16
CA TYR A 172 -7.25 -0.08 9.01
C TYR A 172 -8.33 0.93 9.38
N THR A 173 -8.23 2.14 8.83
CA THR A 173 -9.20 3.18 9.12
C THR A 173 -10.57 2.85 8.53
N SER A 174 -11.63 3.35 9.17
CA SER A 174 -13.02 3.15 8.72
C SER A 174 -13.30 3.74 7.32
N ASP A 175 -12.51 4.72 6.88
CA ASP A 175 -12.55 5.31 5.54
C ASP A 175 -11.56 4.68 4.54
N GLY A 176 -10.92 3.57 4.90
CA GLY A 176 -10.28 2.68 3.93
C GLY A 176 -8.77 2.77 3.79
N TYR A 177 -8.05 3.42 4.72
CA TYR A 177 -6.61 3.64 4.61
C TYR A 177 -5.82 2.81 5.63
N ILE A 178 -4.56 2.51 5.30
CA ILE A 178 -3.61 1.97 6.27
C ILE A 178 -3.48 2.95 7.44
N ARG A 179 -3.64 2.45 8.67
CA ARG A 179 -3.32 3.21 9.88
C ARG A 179 -1.95 2.78 10.41
N ARG A 180 -1.08 3.76 10.66
CA ARG A 180 0.33 3.54 11.02
C ARG A 180 0.71 4.19 12.35
N GLN A 181 1.89 3.83 12.80
CA GLN A 181 2.60 4.39 13.94
C GLN A 181 1.76 4.29 15.22
N TYR A 182 2.00 5.19 16.17
CA TYR A 182 1.21 5.26 17.40
C TYR A 182 -0.30 5.43 17.16
N GLY A 183 -0.67 5.96 15.98
CA GLY A 183 -2.07 6.07 15.57
C GLY A 183 -2.77 4.72 15.44
N SER A 184 -2.05 3.62 15.20
CA SER A 184 -2.62 2.27 15.09
C SER A 184 -2.88 1.62 16.45
N TYR A 185 -2.07 1.91 17.48
CA TYR A 185 -2.18 1.28 18.79
C TYR A 185 -3.49 1.65 19.51
N ARG A 186 -4.16 0.67 20.12
CA ARG A 186 -5.48 0.80 20.77
C ARG A 186 -5.47 0.50 22.26
N SER A 187 -4.83 -0.59 22.67
CA SER A 187 -4.80 -0.99 24.09
C SER A 187 -3.80 -2.13 24.33
N THR A 188 -3.57 -2.45 25.60
CA THR A 188 -2.87 -3.66 26.02
C THR A 188 -3.78 -4.45 26.96
N CYS A 189 -4.14 -5.66 26.56
CA CYS A 189 -4.97 -6.56 27.34
C CYS A 189 -4.12 -7.45 28.25
N LYS A 190 -4.53 -7.58 29.51
CA LYS A 190 -3.85 -8.42 30.52
C LYS A 190 -4.88 -9.26 31.28
N PRO A 191 -4.80 -10.60 31.23
CA PRO A 191 -3.89 -11.41 30.41
C PRO A 191 -4.20 -11.28 28.92
N ALA A 192 -3.37 -11.90 28.07
CA ALA A 192 -3.68 -11.98 26.64
C ALA A 192 -5.03 -12.66 26.44
N TRP A 193 -5.87 -12.15 25.54
CA TRP A 193 -7.22 -12.69 25.33
C TRP A 193 -7.30 -13.72 24.19
N PHE A 194 -6.41 -13.63 23.21
CA PHE A 194 -6.18 -14.64 22.19
C PHE A 194 -4.90 -15.38 22.46
#